data_AF-A0A926P6W4-F1
#
_entry.id   AF-A0A926P6W4-F1
#
_cell.length_a   1.000
_cell.length_b   1.000
_cell.length_c   1.000
_cell.angle_alpha   90.00
_cell.angle_beta   90.00
_cell.angle_gamma   90.00
#
_symmetry.space_group_name_H-M   'P 1'
#
loop_
_entity.id
_entity.type
_entity.pdbx_description
1 polymer ?
#
loop_
_entity_poly.entity_id
_entity_poly.type
_entity_poly.pdbx_seq_one_letter_code
_entity_poly.pdbx_strand_id
1 'polypeptide(L)' 'QLDPHAWLTQTLERIANGWPNSDIGALMPWNYKS' A
#
# COMPACT_ATOMS: atom_id res chain seq x y z
N GLN A 1 -6.42 9.25 -11.02
CA GLN A 1 -5.00 9.31 -10.63
C GLN A 1 -4.94 8.87 -9.19
N LEU A 2 -4.25 7.77 -8.89
CA LEU A 2 -4.05 7.35 -7.50
C LEU A 2 -3.03 8.31 -6.89
N ASP A 3 -3.43 9.02 -5.84
CA ASP A 3 -2.56 9.96 -5.15
C ASP A 3 -1.51 9.16 -4.36
N PRO A 4 -0.22 9.28 -4.69
CA PRO A 4 0.83 8.48 -4.06
C PRO A 4 0.91 8.72 -2.56
N HIS A 5 0.53 9.91 -2.11
CA HIS A 5 0.59 10.30 -0.71
C HIS A 5 -0.54 9.63 0.09
N ALA A 6 -1.76 9.65 -0.46
CA ALA A 6 -2.91 8.97 0.16
C ALA A 6 -2.73 7.44 0.25
N TRP A 7 -2.00 6.84 -0.69
CA TRP A 7 -1.66 5.42 -0.66
C TRP A 7 -0.60 5.10 0.41
N LEU A 8 0.43 5.93 0.53
CA LEU A 8 1.47 5.76 1.54
C LEU A 8 0.89 5.87 2.96
N THR A 9 0.01 6.85 3.20
CA THR A 9 -0.65 7.02 4.50
C THR A 9 -1.45 5.79 4.90
N GLN A 10 -2.32 5.29 4.01
CA GLN A 10 -3.11 4.07 4.28
C GLN A 10 -2.23 2.84 4.52
N THR A 11 -1.09 2.76 3.84
CA THR A 11 -0.15 1.67 4.02
C THR A 11 0.50 1.72 5.40
N LEU A 12 0.95 2.90 5.83
CA LEU A 12 1.53 3.12 7.17
C LEU A 12 0.50 2.87 8.27
N GLU A 13 -0.76 3.25 8.08
CA GLU A 13 -1.84 2.97 9.01
C GLU A 13 -2.07 1.45 9.17
N ARG A 14 -2.02 0.67 8.09
CA ARG A 14 -2.17 -0.79 8.15
C ARG A 14 -1.00 -1.47 8.86
N ILE A 15 0.24 -1.01 8.60
CA ILE A 15 1.43 -1.48 9.34
C ILE A 15 1.27 -1.19 10.84
N ALA A 16 0.87 0.03 11.19
CA ALA A 16 0.67 0.43 12.58
C ALA A 16 -0.44 -0.40 13.28
N ASN A 17 -1.42 -0.89 12.52
CA ASN A 17 -2.46 -1.81 12.99
C ASN A 17 -2.01 -3.28 13.09
N GLY A 18 -0.73 -3.58 12.87
CA GLY A 18 -0.19 -4.94 13.04
C GLY A 18 -0.49 -5.88 11.86
N TRP A 19 -0.84 -5.34 10.69
CA TRP A 19 -0.95 -6.17 9.49
C TRP A 19 0.42 -6.70 9.08
N PRO A 20 0.52 -7.97 8.65
CA PRO A 20 1.76 -8.54 8.17
C PRO A 20 2.25 -7.81 6.91
N ASN A 21 3.51 -7.38 6.94
CA ASN A 21 4.16 -6.54 5.92
C ASN A 21 4.16 -7.16 4.50
N SER A 22 3.82 -8.44 4.37
CA SER A 22 3.72 -9.22 3.14
C SER A 22 2.61 -8.75 2.18
N ASP A 23 1.56 -8.07 2.67
CA ASP A 23 0.45 -7.60 1.81
C ASP A 23 0.70 -6.21 1.20
N ILE A 24 1.74 -5.52 1.66
CA ILE A 24 2.00 -4.12 1.28
C ILE A 24 2.56 -4.02 -0.13
N GLY A 25 3.42 -4.97 -0.51
CA GLY A 25 3.91 -5.08 -1.89
C GLY A 25 2.80 -5.42 -2.89
N ALA A 26 1.77 -6.16 -2.46
CA ALA A 26 0.62 -6.54 -3.30
C ALA A 26 -0.37 -5.39 -3.52
N LEU A 27 -0.39 -4.40 -2.61
CA LEU A 27 -1.25 -3.22 -2.67
C LEU A 27 -0.66 -2.08 -3.52
N MET A 28 0.52 -2.26 -4.10
CA MET A 28 1.12 -1.25 -4.99
C MET A 28 0.29 -1.11 -6.28
N PRO A 29 -0.08 0.13 -6.68
CA PRO A 29 -0.87 0.37 -7.90
C PRO A 29 -0.13 0.05 -9.21
N TRP A 30 1.18 -0.23 -9.12
CA TRP A 30 2.05 -0.60 -10.24
C TRP A 30 2.09 -2.11 -10.51
N ASN A 31 1.47 -2.93 -9.65
CA ASN A 31 1.51 -4.40 -9.81
C ASN A 31 0.55 -4.92 -10.90
N TYR A 32 -0.05 -4.01 -11.68
CA TYR A 32 -0.95 -4.30 -12.79
C TYR A 32 -0.64 -3.42 -14.00
N LYS A 33 0.60 -3.46 -14.49
CA LYS A 33 0.91 -3.06 -15.86
C LYS A 33 1.90 -4.03 -16.48
N SER A 34 1.35 -5.00 -17.22
CA SER A 34 2.03 -5.56 -18.40
C SER A 34 1.98 -4.54 -19.54
#